data_AF-A0A3B9Z764-F1
#
_entry.id   AF-A0A3B9Z764-F1
#
_cell.length_a   1.000
_cell.length_b   1.000
_cell.length_c   1.000
_cell.angle_alpha   90.00
_cell.angle_beta   90.00
_cell.angle_gamma   90.00
#
_symmetry.space_group_name_H-M   'P 1'
#
loop_
_entity.id
_entity.type
_entity.pdbx_description
1 polymer ?
#
loop_
_entity_poly.entity_id
_entity_poly.type
_entity_poly.pdbx_seq_one_letter_code
_entity_poly.pdbx_strand_id
1 'polypeptide(L)'
;MFTFKSPANQKNIWKLCFRDRDEMNRIYYENRPIDEDTRLHGITEYITQTVYIDKDLDGFPLGKALRHELTHVYLWETGQQGRMMDEEEQCDFMSIASPIIAKCADDILLRLKEGWYKKR
;
A
#
# COMPACT_ATOMS: atom_id res chain seq x y z
N MET A 1 -8.00 9.35 9.31
CA MET A 1 -7.63 7.94 9.12
C MET A 1 -8.72 7.27 8.29
N PHE A 2 -8.37 6.80 7.10
CA PHE A 2 -9.29 6.12 6.18
C PHE A 2 -9.13 4.61 6.33
N THR A 3 -10.19 3.83 6.14
CA THR A 3 -10.13 2.36 6.22
C THR A 3 -10.68 1.72 4.95
N PHE A 4 -10.09 0.60 4.55
CA PHE A 4 -10.50 -0.17 3.38
C PHE A 4 -10.47 -1.67 3.68
N LYS A 5 -11.23 -2.44 2.90
CA LYS A 5 -11.17 -3.90 2.94
C LYS A 5 -10.01 -4.39 2.10
N SER A 6 -9.26 -5.37 2.58
CA SER A 6 -8.12 -5.92 1.85
C SER A 6 -8.53 -6.44 0.46
N PRO A 7 -7.66 -6.28 -0.57
CA PRO A 7 -7.87 -6.92 -1.87
C PRO A 7 -7.83 -8.45 -1.79
N ALA A 8 -7.07 -9.05 -0.87
CA ALA A 8 -6.96 -10.52 -0.75
C ALA A 8 -8.07 -11.13 0.12
N ASN A 9 -8.40 -10.50 1.25
CA ASN A 9 -9.41 -11.00 2.19
C ASN A 9 -10.36 -9.89 2.65
N GLN A 10 -11.59 -9.91 2.13
CA GLN A 10 -12.62 -8.89 2.42
C GLN A 10 -13.07 -8.84 3.90
N LYS A 11 -12.67 -9.81 4.74
CA LYS A 11 -12.89 -9.78 6.19
C LYS A 11 -11.87 -8.91 6.93
N ASN A 12 -10.70 -8.67 6.32
CA ASN A 12 -9.62 -7.87 6.91
C ASN A 12 -9.81 -6.40 6.57
N ILE A 13 -9.67 -5.54 7.58
CA ILE A 13 -9.82 -4.09 7.46
C ILE A 13 -8.46 -3.44 7.68
N TRP A 14 -7.96 -2.78 6.65
CA TRP A 14 -6.72 -2.04 6.68
C TRP A 14 -6.97 -0.55 6.85
N LYS A 15 -5.98 0.13 7.44
CA LYS A 15 -5.95 1.59 7.60
C LYS A 15 -5.05 2.20 6.53
N LEU A 16 -5.44 3.36 6.02
CA LEU A 16 -4.61 4.20 5.15
C LEU A 16 -4.31 5.52 5.86
N CYS A 17 -3.03 5.84 5.95
CA CYS A 17 -2.49 7.02 6.59
C CYS A 17 -1.59 7.78 5.62
N PHE A 18 -1.75 9.09 5.54
CA PHE A 18 -0.82 9.97 4.83
C PHE A 18 0.15 10.58 5.84
N ARG A 19 1.44 10.54 5.54
CA ARG A 19 2.53 10.98 6.41
C ARG A 19 3.57 11.74 5.60
N ASP A 20 4.28 12.66 6.25
CA ASP A 20 5.44 13.26 5.60
C ASP A 20 6.66 12.34 5.63
N ARG A 21 7.69 12.75 4.88
CA ARG A 21 8.97 12.06 4.79
C ARG A 21 9.58 11.74 6.15
N ASP A 22 9.52 12.68 7.10
CA ASP A 22 10.15 12.50 8.41
C ASP A 22 9.43 11.42 9.22
N GLU A 23 8.09 11.46 9.23
CA GLU A 23 7.28 10.42 9.85
C GLU A 23 7.46 9.06 9.16
N MET A 24 7.50 9.01 7.82
CA MET A 24 7.74 7.79 7.05
C MET A 24 9.11 7.18 7.38
N ASN A 25 10.16 7.99 7.41
CA ASN A 25 11.51 7.54 7.77
C ASN A 25 11.55 6.99 9.19
N ARG A 26 10.92 7.69 10.15
CA ARG A 26 10.85 7.20 11.54
C ARG A 26 10.16 5.84 11.63
N ILE A 27 9.07 5.64 10.90
CA ILE A 27 8.33 4.37 10.87
C ILE A 27 9.18 3.27 10.24
N TYR A 28 9.81 3.52 9.08
CA TYR A 28 10.53 2.49 8.35
C TYR A 28 11.86 2.08 8.99
N TYR A 29 12.64 3.07 9.44
CA TYR A 29 13.97 2.81 9.95
C TYR A 29 13.98 2.37 11.42
N GLU A 30 12.95 2.68 12.22
CA GLU A 30 12.82 2.23 13.62
C GLU A 30 14.14 2.37 14.42
N ASN A 31 14.79 3.55 14.33
CA ASN A 31 16.10 3.90 14.91
C ASN A 31 17.36 3.42 14.15
N ARG A 32 17.21 2.82 12.97
CA ARG A 32 18.34 2.55 12.05
C ARG A 32 18.78 3.84 11.34
N PRO A 33 20.04 3.92 10.86
CA PRO A 33 20.47 5.00 9.98
C PRO A 33 19.55 5.11 8.77
N ILE A 34 19.08 6.31 8.49
CA ILE A 34 18.28 6.61 7.31
C ILE A 34 19.21 6.52 6.10
N ASP A 35 18.77 5.79 5.08
CA ASP A 35 19.40 5.85 3.76
C ASP A 35 18.85 7.07 3.02
N GLU A 36 19.69 8.08 2.82
CA GLU A 36 19.29 9.34 2.18
C GLU A 36 18.97 9.19 0.68
N ASP A 37 19.48 8.12 0.05
CA ASP A 37 19.28 7.85 -1.38
C ASP A 37 17.92 7.20 -1.67
N THR A 38 17.29 6.57 -0.67
CA THR A 38 16.01 5.89 -0.83
C THR A 38 14.83 6.79 -0.44
N ARG A 39 14.02 7.19 -1.43
CA ARG A 39 12.73 7.86 -1.17
C ARG A 39 11.61 6.84 -0.97
N LEU A 40 11.05 6.79 0.23
CA LEU A 40 9.89 5.96 0.57
C LEU A 40 8.60 6.63 0.10
N HIS A 41 7.89 5.98 -0.83
CA HIS A 41 6.58 6.43 -1.31
C HIS A 41 5.41 5.77 -0.57
N GLY A 42 5.67 4.62 0.05
CA GLY A 42 4.71 3.88 0.84
C GLY A 42 5.41 2.92 1.81
N ILE A 43 4.69 2.53 2.86
CA ILE A 43 5.10 1.52 3.84
C ILE A 43 3.86 0.69 4.19
N THR A 44 4.01 -0.64 4.21
CA THR A 44 2.98 -1.55 4.69
C THR A 44 3.38 -2.16 6.03
N GLU A 45 2.66 -1.82 7.09
CA GLU A 45 2.86 -2.33 8.46
C GLU A 45 1.83 -3.42 8.77
N TYR A 46 2.28 -4.68 8.78
CA TYR A 46 1.40 -5.85 8.85
C TYR A 46 0.72 -6.04 10.21
N ILE A 47 1.41 -5.74 11.32
CA ILE A 47 0.91 -5.98 12.68
C ILE A 47 -0.30 -5.09 12.97
N THR A 48 -0.22 -3.80 12.62
CA THR A 48 -1.29 -2.82 12.88
C THR A 48 -2.31 -2.75 11.74
N GLN A 49 -2.06 -3.49 10.65
CA GLN A 49 -2.79 -3.45 9.38
C GLN A 49 -2.89 -2.02 8.83
N THR A 50 -1.74 -1.34 8.73
CA THR A 50 -1.68 0.05 8.30
C THR A 50 -0.80 0.20 7.06
N VAL A 51 -1.35 0.86 6.04
CA VAL A 51 -0.59 1.37 4.89
C VAL A 51 -0.34 2.85 5.11
N TYR A 52 0.93 3.26 5.07
CA TYR A 52 1.36 4.65 5.09
C TYR A 52 1.76 5.06 3.67
N ILE A 53 1.36 6.25 3.24
CA ILE A 53 1.69 6.83 1.93
C ILE A 53 2.25 8.23 2.14
N ASP A 54 3.24 8.60 1.33
CA ASP A 54 3.77 9.97 1.30
C ASP A 54 2.64 10.97 0.97
N LYS A 55 2.39 11.91 1.88
CA LYS A 55 1.30 12.89 1.80
C LYS A 55 1.42 13.84 0.61
N ASP A 56 2.63 13.98 0.06
CA ASP A 56 2.92 14.87 -1.06
C ASP A 56 2.66 14.19 -2.43
N LEU A 57 2.24 12.92 -2.44
CA LEU A 57 1.86 12.22 -3.67
C LEU A 57 0.43 12.56 -4.10
N ASP A 58 0.26 12.84 -5.39
CA ASP A 58 -1.02 13.04 -6.04
C ASP A 58 -1.11 12.27 -7.37
N GLY A 59 -2.27 12.35 -8.03
CA GLY A 59 -2.50 11.84 -9.38
C GLY A 59 -1.97 10.42 -9.64
N PHE A 60 -1.16 10.29 -10.69
CA PHE A 60 -0.56 9.02 -11.09
C PHE A 60 0.46 8.47 -10.07
N PRO A 61 1.41 9.27 -9.53
CA PRO A 61 2.32 8.82 -8.47
C PRO A 61 1.62 8.20 -7.26
N LEU A 62 0.53 8.83 -6.78
CA LEU A 62 -0.28 8.30 -5.68
C LEU A 62 -0.88 6.93 -6.04
N GLY A 63 -1.49 6.81 -7.22
CA GLY A 63 -2.08 5.54 -7.66
C GLY A 63 -1.04 4.43 -7.81
N LYS A 64 0.18 4.77 -8.28
CA LYS A 64 1.31 3.83 -8.36
C LYS A 64 1.74 3.36 -6.98
N ALA A 65 1.97 4.28 -6.04
CA ALA A 65 2.38 3.95 -4.67
C ALA A 65 1.31 3.10 -3.96
N LEU A 66 0.04 3.46 -4.11
CA LEU A 66 -1.05 2.70 -3.51
C LEU A 66 -1.13 1.27 -4.03
N ARG A 67 -1.02 1.06 -5.35
CA ARG A 67 -1.00 -0.30 -5.93
C ARG A 67 0.21 -1.09 -5.46
N HIS A 68 1.37 -0.46 -5.31
CA HIS A 68 2.58 -1.08 -4.75
C HIS A 68 2.33 -1.60 -3.33
N GLU A 69 1.80 -0.76 -2.43
CA GLU A 69 1.52 -1.17 -1.06
C GLU A 69 0.39 -2.21 -0.96
N LEU A 70 -0.64 -2.11 -1.80
CA LEU A 70 -1.69 -3.11 -1.86
C LEU A 70 -1.18 -4.48 -2.37
N THR A 71 -0.13 -4.51 -3.19
CA THR A 71 0.56 -5.76 -3.54
C THR A 71 1.23 -6.38 -2.30
N HIS A 72 1.88 -5.58 -1.44
CA HIS A 72 2.44 -6.10 -0.18
C HIS A 72 1.35 -6.69 0.72
N VAL A 73 0.21 -6.01 0.83
CA VAL A 73 -0.97 -6.52 1.56
C VAL A 73 -1.45 -7.86 0.97
N TYR A 74 -1.59 -7.94 -0.35
CA TYR A 74 -2.06 -9.14 -1.02
C TYR A 74 -1.10 -10.32 -0.81
N LEU A 75 0.21 -10.10 -0.99
CA LEU A 75 1.23 -11.13 -0.80
C LEU A 75 1.28 -11.62 0.65
N TRP A 76 1.16 -10.72 1.63
CA TRP A 76 1.12 -11.08 3.05
C TRP A 76 -0.07 -11.98 3.37
N GLU A 77 -1.27 -11.57 2.99
CA GLU A 77 -2.49 -12.28 3.37
C GLU A 77 -2.68 -13.62 2.62
N THR A 78 -2.01 -13.78 1.48
CA THR A 78 -2.00 -15.03 0.70
C THR A 78 -0.79 -15.92 1.00
N GLY A 79 0.08 -15.51 1.94
CA GLY A 79 1.27 -16.26 2.33
C GLY A 79 2.34 -16.36 1.23
N GLN A 80 2.35 -15.43 0.28
CA GLN A 80 3.30 -15.39 -0.85
C GLN A 80 4.46 -14.40 -0.62
N GLN A 81 4.51 -13.72 0.53
CA GLN A 81 5.60 -12.78 0.83
C GLN A 81 6.96 -13.48 0.81
N GLY A 82 7.93 -12.89 0.11
CA GLY A 82 9.30 -13.42 0.02
C GLY A 82 9.46 -14.64 -0.89
N ARG A 83 8.39 -15.11 -1.54
CA ARG A 83 8.48 -16.16 -2.55
C ARG A 83 9.30 -15.64 -3.74
N MET A 84 10.31 -16.41 -4.13
CA MET A 84 10.97 -16.23 -5.43
C MET A 84 10.07 -16.87 -6.49
N MET A 85 9.62 -16.06 -7.45
CA MET A 85 8.86 -16.52 -8.61
C MET A 85 9.76 -16.45 -9.84
N ASP A 86 9.66 -17.43 -10.73
CA ASP A 86 10.14 -17.23 -12.10
C ASP A 86 9.19 -16.31 -12.89
N GLU A 87 9.53 -16.04 -14.15
CA GLU A 87 8.76 -15.12 -14.97
C GLU A 87 7.35 -15.65 -15.29
N GLU A 88 7.20 -16.94 -15.55
CA GLU A 88 5.89 -17.55 -15.86
C GLU A 88 5.00 -17.57 -14.61
N GLU A 89 5.55 -17.97 -13.46
CA GLU A 89 4.86 -17.91 -12.17
C GLU A 89 4.44 -16.48 -11.81
N GLN A 90 5.28 -15.49 -12.13
CA GLN A 90 4.96 -14.08 -11.92
C GLN A 90 3.84 -13.62 -12.86
N CYS A 91 3.87 -14.02 -14.14
CA CYS A 91 2.81 -13.73 -15.10
C CYS A 91 1.48 -14.35 -14.66
N ASP A 92 1.48 -15.61 -14.25
CA ASP A 92 0.30 -16.30 -13.70
C ASP A 92 -0.24 -15.58 -12.46
N PHE A 93 0.63 -15.25 -11.52
CA PHE A 93 0.26 -14.52 -10.31
C PHE A 93 -0.37 -13.16 -10.64
N MET A 94 0.29 -12.38 -11.51
CA MET A 94 -0.16 -11.03 -11.86
C MET A 94 -1.46 -11.04 -12.65
N SER A 95 -1.72 -12.08 -13.46
CA SER A 95 -2.98 -12.21 -14.21
C SER A 95 -4.21 -12.24 -13.29
N ILE A 96 -4.06 -12.83 -12.08
CA ILE A 96 -5.12 -12.93 -11.08
C ILE A 96 -5.08 -11.76 -10.09
N ALA A 97 -3.89 -11.41 -9.58
CA ALA A 97 -3.75 -10.42 -8.52
C ALA A 97 -3.97 -8.98 -9.02
N SER A 98 -3.48 -8.65 -10.23
CA SER A 98 -3.47 -7.29 -10.75
C SER A 98 -4.87 -6.66 -10.84
N PRO A 99 -5.90 -7.32 -11.41
CA PRO A 99 -7.25 -6.74 -11.48
C PRO A 99 -7.86 -6.44 -10.10
N ILE A 100 -7.60 -7.29 -9.12
CA ILE A 100 -8.15 -7.17 -7.75
C ILE A 100 -7.47 -5.99 -7.02
N ILE A 101 -6.14 -5.91 -7.11
CA ILE A 101 -5.34 -4.83 -6.53
C ILE A 101 -5.70 -3.49 -7.20
N ALA A 102 -5.77 -3.45 -8.53
CA ALA A 102 -6.12 -2.25 -9.28
C ALA A 102 -7.50 -1.74 -8.91
N LYS A 103 -8.51 -2.62 -8.85
CA LYS A 103 -9.86 -2.25 -8.42
C LYS A 103 -9.86 -1.67 -7.00
N CYS A 104 -9.17 -2.32 -6.06
CA CYS A 104 -9.08 -1.84 -4.68
C CYS A 104 -8.45 -0.44 -4.62
N ALA A 105 -7.35 -0.22 -5.35
CA ALA A 105 -6.71 1.09 -5.45
C ALA A 105 -7.65 2.16 -6.02
N ASP A 106 -8.35 1.85 -7.10
CA ASP A 106 -9.25 2.80 -7.77
C ASP A 106 -10.45 3.16 -6.87
N ASP A 107 -11.00 2.18 -6.14
CA ASP A 107 -12.07 2.41 -5.15
C ASP A 107 -11.60 3.34 -4.02
N ILE A 108 -10.34 3.19 -3.56
CA ILE A 108 -9.74 4.07 -2.56
C ILE A 108 -9.54 5.48 -3.13
N LEU A 109 -8.94 5.60 -4.31
CA LEU A 109 -8.66 6.89 -4.97
C LEU A 109 -9.95 7.67 -5.23
N LEU A 110 -11.02 6.99 -5.66
CA LEU A 110 -12.34 7.61 -5.85
C LEU A 110 -12.87 8.19 -4.54
N ARG A 111 -12.85 7.41 -3.45
CA ARG A 111 -13.29 7.87 -2.13
C ARG A 111 -12.45 9.03 -1.59
N LEU A 112 -11.14 9.02 -1.86
CA LEU A 112 -10.26 10.14 -1.53
C LEU A 112 -10.72 11.38 -2.31
N LYS A 113 -10.92 11.28 -3.63
CA LYS A 113 -11.37 12.40 -4.47
C LYS A 113 -12.72 12.99 -4.03
N GLU A 114 -13.63 12.15 -3.53
CA GLU A 114 -14.93 12.57 -2.98
C GLU A 114 -14.83 13.31 -1.62
N GLY A 115 -13.62 13.51 -1.08
CA GLY A 115 -13.40 14.31 0.11
C GLY A 115 -13.73 13.60 1.43
N TRP A 116 -13.84 12.26 1.43
CA TRP A 116 -14.09 11.47 2.65
C TRP A 116 -12.94 11.53 3.67
N TYR A 117 -11.82 12.18 3.32
CA TYR A 117 -10.70 12.46 4.23
C TYR A 117 -10.76 13.87 4.87
N LYS A 118 -11.62 14.78 4.37
CA LYS A 118 -11.77 16.17 4.88
C LYS A 118 -12.96 16.36 5.84
N LYS A 119 -13.73 15.32 6.12
CA LYS A 119 -14.84 15.34 7.09
C LYS A 119 -14.46 14.67 8.42
N ARG A 120 -13.42 15.15 9.09
CA ARG A 120 -13.20 14.97 10.54
C ARG A 120 -12.38 16.13 11.07
#